data_AF-A0A1Z5SCM9-F1
#
_entry.id   AF-A0A1Z5SCM9-F1
#
_cell.length_a   1.000
_cell.length_b   1.000
_cell.length_c   1.000
_cell.angle_alpha   90.00
_cell.angle_beta   90.00
_cell.angle_gamma   90.00
#
_symmetry.space_group_name_H-M   'P 1'
#
loop_
_entity.id
_entity.type
_entity.pdbx_description
1 polymer ?
#
loop_
_entity_poly.entity_id
_entity_poly.type
_entity_poly.pdbx_seq_one_letter_code
_entity_poly.pdbx_strand_id
1 'polypeptide(L)' 'MLQWQPETMDFLKQLFKDKDGCYSLREVVIGLLIVAIIISWIAQQFFNKDIPEFMFYSFASLIAAGCFGYSFEKKNIE' A
#
# COMPACT_ATOMS: atom_id res chain seq x y z
N MET A 1 1.03 22.67 -23.63
CA MET A 1 -0.27 21.97 -23.54
C MET A 1 0.03 20.63 -22.86
N LEU A 2 -0.08 20.57 -21.54
CA LEU A 2 0.20 19.35 -20.76
C LEU A 2 -0.95 18.38 -20.97
N GLN A 3 -0.75 17.34 -21.79
CA GLN A 3 -1.65 16.19 -21.86
C GLN A 3 -1.57 15.44 -20.53
N TRP A 4 -2.59 15.59 -19.69
CA TRP A 4 -2.80 14.74 -18.53
C TRP A 4 -3.12 13.32 -19.05
N GLN A 5 -2.20 12.36 -18.85
CA GLN A 5 -2.42 10.96 -19.20
C GLN A 5 -3.56 10.38 -18.34
N PRO A 6 -4.62 9.81 -18.93
CA PRO A 6 -5.69 9.11 -18.19
C PRO A 6 -5.21 7.81 -17.52
N GLU A 7 -3.96 7.41 -17.75
CA GLU A 7 -3.39 6.11 -17.34
C GLU A 7 -3.17 5.98 -15.83
N THR A 8 -3.11 7.10 -15.10
CA THR A 8 -2.93 7.10 -13.64
C THR A 8 -4.10 6.47 -12.90
N MET A 9 -5.33 6.67 -13.39
CA MET A 9 -6.54 6.13 -12.79
C MET A 9 -6.65 4.62 -13.01
N ASP A 10 -6.26 4.13 -14.19
CA ASP A 10 -6.23 2.70 -14.48
C ASP A 10 -5.11 1.99 -13.74
N PHE A 11 -3.94 2.61 -13.59
CA PHE A 11 -2.85 2.07 -12.81
C PHE A 11 -3.22 1.93 -11.32
N LEU A 12 -3.82 2.97 -10.73
CA LEU A 12 -4.32 2.91 -9.34
C LEU A 12 -5.41 1.85 -9.17
N LYS A 13 -6.33 1.73 -10.13
CA LYS A 13 -7.33 0.65 -10.14
C LYS A 13 -6.70 -0.74 -10.23
N GLN A 14 -5.67 -0.91 -11.05
CA GLN A 14 -4.95 -2.19 -11.18
C GLN A 14 -4.15 -2.52 -9.92
N LEU A 15 -3.58 -1.51 -9.26
CA LEU A 15 -2.79 -1.67 -8.03
C LEU A 15 -3.65 -2.15 -6.85
N PHE A 16 -4.95 -1.82 -6.87
CA PHE A 16 -5.94 -2.26 -5.89
C PHE A 16 -6.73 -3.52 -6.30
N LYS A 17 -6.41 -4.12 -7.46
CA LYS A 17 -7.15 -5.26 -8.00
C LYS A 17 -6.41 -6.56 -7.69
N ASP A 18 -7.04 -7.45 -6.94
CA ASP A 18 -6.50 -8.76 -6.58
C ASP A 18 -6.40 -9.68 -7.83
N LYS A 19 -5.64 -10.77 -7.71
CA LYS A 19 -5.36 -11.84 -8.70
C LYS A 19 -6.58 -12.49 -9.32
N ASP A 20 -7.76 -12.32 -8.74
CA ASP A 20 -9.04 -12.87 -9.21
C ASP A 20 -10.02 -11.78 -9.65
N GLY A 21 -9.56 -10.53 -9.75
CA GLY A 21 -10.35 -9.40 -10.24
C GLY A 21 -11.30 -8.78 -9.21
N CYS A 22 -11.31 -9.29 -7.98
CA CYS A 22 -12.03 -8.74 -6.82
C CYS A 22 -11.15 -7.74 -6.06
N TYR A 23 -11.78 -6.80 -5.34
CA TYR A 23 -11.09 -5.89 -4.42
C TYR A 23 -10.98 -6.55 -3.05
N SER A 24 -9.80 -7.01 -2.64
CA SER A 24 -9.61 -7.59 -1.31
C SER A 24 -9.31 -6.50 -0.29
N LEU A 25 -10.00 -6.55 0.85
CA LEU A 25 -9.87 -5.58 1.94
C LEU A 25 -8.42 -5.51 2.48
N ARG A 26 -7.67 -6.60 2.34
CA ARG A 26 -6.23 -6.71 2.68
C ARG A 26 -5.36 -5.77 1.86
N GLU A 27 -5.52 -5.73 0.54
CA GLU A 27 -4.71 -4.88 -0.36
C GLU A 27 -5.00 -3.41 -0.12
N VAL A 28 -6.26 -3.09 0.20
CA VAL A 28 -6.66 -1.75 0.62
C VAL A 28 -5.94 -1.33 1.90
N VAL A 29 -5.88 -2.22 2.90
CA VAL A 29 -5.17 -1.95 4.16
C VAL A 29 -3.68 -1.79 3.92
N ILE A 30 -3.04 -2.66 3.12
CA ILE A 30 -1.60 -2.56 2.81
C ILE A 30 -1.31 -1.24 2.06
N GLY A 31 -2.11 -0.89 1.05
CA GLY A 31 -1.98 0.36 0.31
C GLY A 31 -2.11 1.59 1.22
N LEU A 32 -3.08 1.57 2.14
CA LEU A 32 -3.28 2.65 3.10
C LEU A 32 -2.10 2.80 4.07
N LEU A 33 -1.51 1.69 4.52
CA LEU A 33 -0.31 1.70 5.37
C LEU A 33 0.92 2.25 4.63
N ILE A 34 1.10 1.91 3.34
CA ILE A 34 2.17 2.47 2.51
C ILE A 34 1.99 3.99 2.37
N VAL A 35 0.77 4.46 2.10
CA VAL A 35 0.47 5.90 2.04
C VAL A 35 0.75 6.59 3.36
N ALA A 36 0.39 5.98 4.50
CA ALA A 36 0.68 6.52 5.82
C ALA A 36 2.19 6.64 6.09
N ILE A 37 3.01 5.68 5.63
CA ILE A 37 4.48 5.76 5.72
C ILE A 37 5.01 6.94 4.88
N ILE A 38 4.54 7.08 3.64
CA ILE A 38 4.96 8.17 2.75
C ILE A 38 4.62 9.53 3.36
N ILE A 39 3.40 9.70 3.87
CA ILE A 39 2.97 10.95 4.53
C ILE A 39 3.83 11.21 5.77
N SER A 40 4.10 10.18 6.58
CA SER A 40 4.95 10.31 7.77
C SER A 40 6.35 10.78 7.38
N TRP A 41 6.91 10.21 6.30
CA TRP A 41 8.24 10.57 5.81
C TRP A 41 8.30 12.01 5.28
N ILE A 42 7.26 12.45 4.56
CA ILE A 42 7.11 13.84 4.13
C ILE A 42 6.99 14.76 5.35
N ALA A 43 6.18 14.40 6.35
CA ALA A 43 6.03 15.17 7.58
C ALA A 43 7.35 15.33 8.34
N GLN A 44 8.21 14.30 8.37
CA GLN A 44 9.55 14.40 8.95
C GLN A 44 10.40 15.50 8.30
N GLN A 45 10.29 15.69 6.98
CA GLN A 45 11.01 16.75 6.25
C GLN A 45 10.53 18.16 6.63
N PHE A 46 9.22 18.33 6.90
CA PHE A 46 8.65 19.64 7.25
C PHE A 46 8.72 19.99 8.74
N PHE A 47 8.56 18.99 9.61
CA PHE A 47 8.50 19.18 11.05
C PHE A 47 9.85 18.92 11.75
N ASN A 48 10.89 18.51 11.01
CA ASN A 48 12.24 18.22 11.52
C ASN A 48 12.24 17.30 12.75
N LYS A 49 11.23 16.43 12.83
CA LYS A 49 11.00 15.54 13.96
C LYS A 49 11.24 14.12 13.51
N ASP A 50 12.25 13.49 14.12
CA ASP A 50 12.57 12.11 13.81
C ASP A 50 11.39 11.20 14.11
N ILE A 51 11.04 10.39 13.11
CA ILE A 51 10.04 9.35 13.28
C ILE A 51 10.67 8.28 14.16
N PRO A 52 10.04 7.93 15.29
CA PRO A 52 10.58 6.90 16.15
C PRO A 52 10.56 5.53 15.45
N GLU A 53 11.69 4.82 15.53
CA GLU A 53 11.94 3.61 14.75
C GLU A 53 10.89 2.50 14.98
N PHE A 54 10.36 2.39 16.21
CA PHE A 54 9.33 1.40 16.54
C PHE A 54 8.06 1.55 15.69
N MET A 55 7.71 2.78 15.30
CA MET A 55 6.52 3.06 14.49
C MET A 55 6.73 2.53 13.08
N PHE A 56 7.93 2.73 12.52
CA PHE A 56 8.31 2.19 11.23
C PHE A 56 8.31 0.66 11.23
N TYR A 57 8.93 0.02 12.24
CA TYR A 57 8.93 -1.44 12.35
C TYR A 57 7.53 -2.03 12.51
N SER A 58 6.64 -1.35 13.24
CA SER A 58 5.25 -1.76 13.40
C SER A 58 4.51 -1.75 12.06
N PHE A 59 4.63 -0.67 11.29
CA PHE A 59 3.99 -0.60 9.97
C PHE A 59 4.61 -1.55 8.95
N ALA A 60 5.94 -1.67 8.93
CA ALA A 60 6.65 -2.59 8.05
C ALA A 60 6.27 -4.06 8.35
N SER A 61 6.14 -4.44 9.62
CA SER A 61 5.70 -5.79 9.99
C SER A 61 4.25 -6.07 9.61
N LEU A 62 3.34 -5.10 9.73
CA LEU A 62 1.95 -5.24 9.28
C LEU A 62 1.85 -5.40 7.76
N ILE A 63 2.62 -4.61 7.01
CA ILE A 63 2.72 -4.73 5.55
C ILE A 63 3.28 -6.12 5.18
N ALA A 64 4.36 -6.55 5.84
CA ALA A 64 4.94 -7.87 5.61
C ALA A 64 3.93 -8.99 5.91
N ALA A 65 3.24 -8.95 7.06
CA ALA A 65 2.22 -9.94 7.42
C ALA A 65 1.06 -9.97 6.42
N GLY A 66 0.62 -8.79 5.95
CA GLY A 66 -0.39 -8.67 4.90
C GLY A 66 0.06 -9.30 3.58
N CYS A 67 1.28 -8.99 3.13
CA CYS A 67 1.86 -9.57 1.90
C CYS A 67 2.16 -11.08 2.02
N PHE A 68 2.53 -11.56 3.21
CA PHE A 68 2.70 -13.00 3.47
C PHE A 68 1.37 -13.73 3.42
N GLY A 69 0.33 -13.19 4.06
CA GLY A 69 -1.03 -13.74 3.99
C GLY A 69 -1.51 -13.87 2.54
N TYR A 70 -1.18 -12.89 1.69
CA TYR A 70 -1.44 -12.94 0.26
C TYR A 70 -0.72 -14.09 -0.46
N SER A 71 0.57 -14.31 -0.15
CA SER A 71 1.35 -15.37 -0.79
C SER A 71 0.92 -16.78 -0.40
N PHE A 72 0.35 -16.95 0.81
CA PHE A 72 -0.21 -18.21 1.27
C PHE A 72 -1.64 -18.46 0.81
N GLU A 73 -2.35 -17.42 0.34
CA GLU A 73 -3.70 -17.58 -0.17
C GLU A 73 -3.67 -18.36 -1.49
N LYS A 74 -4.14 -19.60 -1.42
CA LYS A 74 -4.22 -20.50 -2.57
C LYS A 74 -5.40 -20.05 -3.43
N LYS A 75 -5.18 -19.83 -4.74
CA LYS A 75 -6.27 -19.56 -5.69
C LYS A 75 -7.34 -20.64 -5.53
N ASN A 76 -8.58 -20.24 -5.27
CA ASN A 76 -9.73 -21.11 -5.44
C ASN A 76 -9.86 -21.35 -6.95
N ILE A 77 -9.30 -22.46 -7.42
CA ILE A 77 -9.55 -22.98 -8.76
C ILE A 77 -10.91 -23.67 -8.66
N GLU A 78 -11.98 -22.98 -9.06
CA GLU A 78 -13.21 -23.64 -9.51
C GLU A 78 -13.02 -24.21 -10.91
#